data_AF-A0A914D1E9-F1
#
_entry.id   AF-A0A914D1E9-F1
#
_cell.length_a   1.000
_cell.length_b   1.000
_cell.length_c   1.000
_cell.angle_alpha   90.00
_cell.angle_beta   90.00
_cell.angle_gamma   90.00
#
_symmetry.space_group_name_H-M   'P 1'
#
loop_
_entity.id
_entity.type
_entity.pdbx_description
1 polymer ?
#
loop_
_entity_poly.entity_id
_entity_poly.type
_entity_poly.pdbx_seq_one_letter_code
_entity_poly.pdbx_strand_id
1 'polypeptide(L)'
;MVNKKPKYSYHTTALEVLNNVSLSGKTILITGTTTGIGRETARALALKGAHVVMANRNVALSEELRNEIFKEINRNATIEEKLNKLIPSPSNNIGMVDAWKLYNISKLCNVLFAFKLHRLEHENGINMFVLHPGVITDTALTRNSQTFSKIFKFVSKPFVKTLEQGAATTVYCAASPHTQNESGRYYTNCADYEKDLDKALARDEYLQDLLWSKSLEFINQFERSIQI
;
A
#
# COMPACT_ATOMS: atom_id res chain seq x y z
N MET A 1 -32.25 -14.53 0.70
CA MET A 1 -30.81 -14.19 0.52
C MET A 1 -30.29 -13.72 1.87
N VAL A 2 -29.38 -14.46 2.51
CA VAL A 2 -28.81 -14.03 3.81
C VAL A 2 -27.87 -12.87 3.51
N ASN A 3 -28.28 -11.66 3.89
CA ASN A 3 -27.47 -10.46 3.78
C ASN A 3 -26.36 -10.53 4.84
N LYS A 4 -25.30 -11.31 4.57
CA LYS A 4 -24.15 -11.43 5.46
C LYS A 4 -23.42 -10.09 5.42
N LYS A 5 -23.42 -9.36 6.54
CA LYS A 5 -22.60 -8.15 6.70
C LYS A 5 -21.15 -8.50 6.30
N PRO A 6 -20.47 -7.62 5.53
CA PRO A 6 -19.08 -7.86 5.15
C PRO A 6 -18.22 -8.04 6.41
N LYS A 7 -17.30 -9.02 6.37
CA LYS A 7 -16.45 -9.39 7.51
C LYS A 7 -15.57 -8.23 7.99
N TYR A 8 -15.18 -7.35 7.07
CA TYR A 8 -14.35 -6.17 7.33
C TYR A 8 -15.07 -4.90 6.87
N SER A 9 -14.66 -3.76 7.42
CA SER A 9 -15.26 -2.46 7.14
C SER A 9 -14.20 -1.41 6.86
N TYR A 10 -14.65 -0.19 6.54
CA TYR A 10 -13.79 0.97 6.34
C TYR A 10 -12.84 1.25 7.52
N HIS A 11 -13.25 0.89 8.75
CA HIS A 11 -12.50 1.17 9.97
C HIS A 11 -11.56 0.02 10.40
N THR A 12 -11.55 -1.09 9.67
CA THR A 12 -10.70 -2.25 9.98
C THR A 12 -9.22 -1.90 9.79
N THR A 13 -8.39 -2.29 10.76
CA THR A 13 -6.94 -2.10 10.79
C THR A 13 -6.16 -3.33 10.28
N ALA A 14 -4.88 -3.13 9.93
CA ALA A 14 -3.97 -4.20 9.50
C ALA A 14 -3.83 -5.35 10.51
N LEU A 15 -3.73 -5.05 11.81
CA LEU A 15 -3.62 -6.09 12.83
C LEU A 15 -4.93 -6.87 13.01
N GLU A 16 -6.08 -6.21 12.90
CA GLU A 16 -7.40 -6.87 12.95
C GLU A 16 -7.60 -7.83 11.76
N VAL A 17 -7.11 -7.45 10.58
CA VAL A 17 -7.09 -8.35 9.41
C VAL A 17 -6.28 -9.62 9.71
N LEU A 18 -5.16 -9.49 10.41
CA LEU A 18 -4.28 -10.59 10.79
C LEU A 18 -4.65 -11.27 12.12
N ASN A 19 -5.85 -11.03 12.64
CA ASN A 19 -6.30 -11.75 13.83
C ASN A 19 -6.33 -13.25 13.54
N ASN A 20 -5.66 -14.02 14.40
CA ASN A 20 -5.48 -15.47 14.27
C ASN A 20 -4.73 -15.93 12.99
N VAL A 21 -3.98 -15.05 12.33
CA VAL A 21 -3.07 -15.40 11.23
C VAL A 21 -1.63 -15.39 11.75
N SER A 22 -0.92 -16.51 11.59
CA SER A 22 0.53 -16.59 11.82
C SER A 22 1.27 -16.51 10.49
N LEU A 23 2.33 -15.72 10.44
CA LEU A 23 3.21 -15.55 9.30
C LEU A 23 4.62 -16.12 9.55
N SER A 24 4.79 -16.92 10.61
CA SER A 24 6.05 -17.60 10.90
C SER A 24 6.53 -18.42 9.69
N GLY A 25 7.81 -18.27 9.35
CA GLY A 25 8.43 -18.94 8.21
C GLY A 25 8.14 -18.30 6.85
N LYS A 26 7.39 -17.18 6.78
CA LYS A 26 7.20 -16.41 5.56
C LYS A 26 8.22 -15.27 5.48
N THR A 27 8.83 -15.10 4.30
CA THR A 27 9.66 -13.93 3.98
C THR A 27 8.86 -12.97 3.11
N ILE A 28 8.84 -11.68 3.47
CA ILE A 28 8.07 -10.65 2.76
C ILE A 28 8.97 -9.46 2.46
N LEU A 29 9.12 -9.13 1.18
CA LEU A 29 9.82 -7.93 0.72
C LEU A 29 8.84 -6.76 0.59
N ILE A 30 9.19 -5.59 1.15
CA ILE A 30 8.37 -4.38 1.07
C ILE A 30 9.25 -3.19 0.69
N THR A 31 8.83 -2.46 -0.34
CA THR A 31 9.45 -1.18 -0.73
C THR A 31 8.74 0.00 -0.08
N GLY A 32 9.47 1.05 0.31
CA GLY A 32 8.87 2.29 0.81
C GLY A 32 8.32 2.19 2.22
N THR A 33 9.05 1.54 3.12
CA THR A 33 8.63 1.34 4.53
C THR A 33 9.05 2.46 5.46
N THR A 34 9.78 3.48 5.00
CA THR A 34 10.30 4.54 5.88
C THR A 34 9.19 5.40 6.50
N THR A 35 8.03 5.54 5.83
CA THR A 35 6.92 6.39 6.28
C THR A 35 5.55 5.79 5.94
N GLY A 36 4.49 6.30 6.58
CA GLY A 36 3.10 6.07 6.20
C GLY A 36 2.67 4.60 6.17
N ILE A 37 1.96 4.22 5.10
CA ILE A 37 1.33 2.90 4.96
C ILE A 37 2.35 1.77 4.89
N GLY A 38 3.45 1.97 4.16
CA GLY A 38 4.50 0.95 4.02
C GLY A 38 5.14 0.62 5.37
N ARG A 39 5.34 1.63 6.22
CA ARG A 39 5.83 1.48 7.60
C ARG A 39 4.92 0.60 8.44
N GLU A 40 3.62 0.91 8.44
CA GLU A 40 2.63 0.17 9.22
C GLU A 40 2.38 -1.24 8.68
N THR A 41 2.44 -1.41 7.36
CA THR A 41 2.39 -2.74 6.72
C THR A 41 3.56 -3.61 7.17
N ALA A 42 4.78 -3.08 7.14
CA ALA A 42 5.98 -3.79 7.60
C ALA A 42 5.88 -4.17 9.07
N ARG A 43 5.43 -3.24 9.92
CA ARG A 43 5.20 -3.46 11.35
C ARG A 43 4.17 -4.57 11.60
N ALA A 44 2.99 -4.49 10.99
CA ALA A 44 1.90 -5.45 11.20
C ALA A 44 2.30 -6.88 10.79
N LEU A 45 2.99 -7.03 9.67
CA LEU A 45 3.46 -8.34 9.19
C LEU A 45 4.56 -8.92 10.08
N ALA A 46 5.52 -8.10 10.51
CA ALA A 46 6.59 -8.52 11.41
C ALA A 46 6.05 -8.95 12.79
N LEU A 47 5.07 -8.22 13.35
CA LEU A 47 4.40 -8.58 14.61
C LEU A 47 3.66 -9.93 14.55
N LYS A 48 3.37 -10.44 13.35
CA LYS A 48 2.75 -11.75 13.13
C LYS A 48 3.76 -12.83 12.76
N GLY A 49 5.06 -12.55 12.91
CA GLY A 49 6.14 -13.52 12.78
C GLY A 49 6.75 -13.64 11.38
N ALA A 50 6.40 -12.75 10.44
CA ALA A 50 7.04 -12.73 9.13
C ALA A 50 8.48 -12.21 9.21
N HIS A 51 9.37 -12.78 8.40
CA HIS A 51 10.67 -12.19 8.11
C HIS A 51 10.50 -11.07 7.07
N VAL A 52 10.48 -9.82 7.52
CA VAL A 52 10.24 -8.66 6.65
C VAL A 52 11.56 -8.06 6.16
N VAL A 53 11.76 -8.03 4.85
CA VAL A 53 12.87 -7.35 4.18
C VAL A 53 12.40 -5.99 3.70
N MET A 54 13.07 -4.93 4.13
CA MET A 54 12.72 -3.54 3.80
C MET A 54 13.66 -3.00 2.72
N ALA A 55 13.13 -2.71 1.53
CA ALA A 55 13.90 -2.14 0.43
C ALA A 55 13.62 -0.64 0.29
N ASN A 56 14.52 0.19 0.82
CA ASN A 56 14.42 1.64 0.82
C ASN A 56 15.72 2.30 0.39
N ARG A 57 15.63 3.55 -0.08
CA ARG A 57 16.81 4.36 -0.40
C ARG A 57 17.60 4.81 0.83
N ASN A 58 16.92 5.03 1.96
CA ASN A 58 17.53 5.49 3.21
C ASN A 58 17.60 4.33 4.21
N VAL A 59 18.82 3.82 4.41
CA VAL A 59 19.08 2.70 5.32
C VAL A 59 18.87 3.10 6.78
N ALA A 60 19.28 4.31 7.19
CA ALA A 60 19.13 4.78 8.57
C ALA A 60 17.67 4.78 9.04
N LEU A 61 16.75 5.31 8.22
CA LEU A 61 15.31 5.27 8.52
C LEU A 61 14.75 3.84 8.57
N SER A 62 15.35 2.91 7.82
CA SER A 62 14.95 1.50 7.84
C SER A 62 15.43 0.81 9.12
N GLU A 63 16.64 1.13 9.58
CA GLU A 63 17.22 0.64 10.84
C GLU A 63 16.44 1.16 12.06
N GLU A 64 16.04 2.44 12.05
CA GLU A 64 15.17 3.02 13.08
C GLU A 64 13.84 2.26 13.19
N LEU A 65 13.15 2.05 12.06
CA LEU A 65 11.90 1.29 12.03
C LEU A 65 12.11 -0.15 12.51
N ARG A 66 13.19 -0.80 12.06
CA ARG A 66 13.54 -2.16 12.50
C ARG A 66 13.62 -2.21 14.02
N ASN A 67 14.38 -1.31 14.62
CA ASN A 67 14.59 -1.25 16.07
C ASN A 67 13.29 -0.96 16.83
N GLU A 68 12.41 -0.11 16.30
CA GLU A 68 11.07 0.11 16.86
C GLU A 68 10.21 -1.16 16.86
N ILE A 69 10.16 -1.88 15.73
CA ILE A 69 9.40 -3.13 15.61
C ILE A 69 9.96 -4.18 16.58
N PHE A 70 11.29 -4.34 16.68
CA PHE A 70 11.90 -5.27 17.63
C PHE A 70 11.59 -4.92 19.09
N LYS A 71 11.57 -3.64 19.44
CA LYS A 71 11.17 -3.20 20.78
C LYS A 71 9.72 -3.58 21.07
N GLU A 72 8.85 -3.46 20.08
CA GLU A 72 7.43 -3.78 20.22
C GLU A 72 7.13 -5.28 20.27
N ILE A 73 7.81 -6.09 19.46
CA ILE A 73 7.75 -7.56 19.54
C ILE A 73 8.15 -8.02 20.96
N ASN A 74 9.12 -7.35 21.58
CA ASN A 74 9.70 -7.73 22.86
C ASN A 74 9.11 -6.98 24.08
N ARG A 75 8.09 -6.14 23.93
CA ARG A 75 7.47 -5.38 25.04
C ARG A 75 5.94 -5.47 25.03
N ASN A 76 5.38 -5.71 26.21
CA ASN A 76 4.05 -5.21 26.57
C ASN A 76 4.16 -3.67 26.68
N ALA A 77 3.85 -2.94 25.60
CA ALA A 77 4.07 -1.50 25.51
C ALA A 77 3.02 -0.67 26.27
N THR A 78 3.48 0.37 26.97
CA THR A 78 2.65 1.35 27.71
C THR A 78 2.09 2.45 26.79
N ILE A 79 1.02 3.11 27.24
CA ILE A 79 0.17 4.03 26.46
C ILE A 79 0.91 5.31 26.00
N GLU A 80 1.93 5.78 26.72
CA GLU A 80 2.66 7.03 26.42
C GLU A 80 3.55 6.94 25.17
N GLU A 81 4.10 5.76 24.84
CA GLU A 81 4.94 5.57 23.65
C GLU A 81 4.11 5.64 22.34
N LYS A 82 2.80 5.38 22.41
CA LYS A 82 1.86 5.45 21.27
C LYS A 82 1.52 6.89 20.87
N LEU A 83 1.62 7.84 21.81
CA LEU A 83 1.25 9.24 21.60
C LEU A 83 2.34 10.05 20.89
N ASN A 84 3.61 9.65 21.01
CA ASN A 84 4.74 10.38 20.43
C ASN A 84 4.96 10.16 18.92
N LYS A 85 4.24 9.24 18.26
CA LYS A 85 4.37 8.96 16.82
C LYS A 85 3.53 9.86 15.90
N LEU A 86 2.87 10.89 16.44
CA LEU A 86 1.79 11.62 15.74
C LEU A 86 2.18 12.98 15.12
N ILE A 87 3.46 13.31 14.89
CA ILE A 87 3.83 14.64 14.35
C ILE A 87 4.98 14.59 13.32
N PRO A 88 4.79 15.11 12.08
CA PRO A 88 5.90 15.41 11.18
C PRO A 88 6.06 16.92 10.84
N SER A 89 7.32 17.29 10.55
CA SER A 89 7.87 18.62 10.19
C SER A 89 8.11 18.80 8.66
N PRO A 90 8.45 20.00 8.14
CA PRO A 90 7.95 20.49 6.84
C PRO A 90 8.91 20.47 5.62
N SER A 91 8.31 20.61 4.41
CA SER A 91 8.65 21.62 3.35
C SER A 91 9.12 21.20 1.93
N ASN A 92 8.58 21.98 0.96
CA ASN A 92 8.99 22.36 -0.41
C ASN A 92 8.33 21.70 -1.65
N ASN A 93 8.13 22.54 -2.70
CA ASN A 93 6.95 22.68 -3.59
C ASN A 93 7.16 22.33 -5.08
N ILE A 94 6.13 21.74 -5.72
CA ILE A 94 5.90 21.65 -7.18
C ILE A 94 4.40 21.96 -7.43
N GLY A 95 4.05 22.51 -8.61
CA GLY A 95 2.68 22.91 -8.97
C GLY A 95 1.65 21.79 -8.83
N MET A 96 0.54 22.07 -8.13
CA MET A 96 -0.34 21.05 -7.56
C MET A 96 -1.16 20.29 -8.63
N VAL A 97 -1.64 20.95 -9.68
CA VAL A 97 -2.59 20.34 -10.65
C VAL A 97 -1.92 19.31 -11.57
N ASP A 98 -0.72 19.59 -12.07
CA ASP A 98 0.01 18.65 -12.95
C ASP A 98 0.58 17.47 -12.15
N ALA A 99 0.98 17.70 -10.90
CA ALA A 99 1.43 16.65 -10.01
C ALA A 99 0.34 15.59 -9.73
N TRP A 100 -0.92 16.00 -9.55
CA TRP A 100 -2.04 15.08 -9.35
C TRP A 100 -2.37 14.28 -10.60
N LYS A 101 -2.33 14.90 -11.80
CA LYS A 101 -2.55 14.17 -13.07
C LYS A 101 -1.47 13.13 -13.32
N LEU A 102 -0.19 13.51 -13.18
CA LEU A 102 0.94 12.58 -13.36
C LEU A 102 0.92 11.46 -12.31
N TYR A 103 0.56 11.79 -11.06
CA TYR A 103 0.37 10.80 -10.02
C TYR A 103 -0.73 9.79 -10.40
N ASN A 104 -1.90 10.26 -10.81
CA ASN A 104 -3.01 9.40 -11.22
C ASN A 104 -2.62 8.50 -12.40
N ILE A 105 -1.92 9.04 -13.40
CA ILE A 105 -1.38 8.27 -14.52
C ILE A 105 -0.41 7.20 -14.02
N SER A 106 0.53 7.55 -13.13
CA SER A 106 1.47 6.57 -12.56
C SER A 106 0.75 5.44 -11.81
N LYS A 107 -0.36 5.75 -11.11
CA LYS A 107 -1.16 4.74 -10.40
C LYS A 107 -1.97 3.87 -11.34
N LEU A 108 -2.48 4.42 -12.45
CA LEU A 108 -3.09 3.64 -13.51
C LEU A 108 -2.07 2.69 -14.15
N CYS A 109 -0.84 3.15 -14.42
CA CYS A 109 0.22 2.29 -14.93
C CYS A 109 0.52 1.11 -13.98
N ASN A 110 0.54 1.34 -12.67
CA ASN A 110 0.71 0.25 -11.70
C ASN A 110 -0.43 -0.78 -11.76
N VAL A 111 -1.67 -0.34 -11.98
CA VAL A 111 -2.85 -1.23 -12.11
C VAL A 111 -2.71 -2.09 -13.36
N LEU A 112 -2.42 -1.47 -14.51
CA LEU A 112 -2.23 -2.17 -15.80
C LEU A 112 -1.07 -3.17 -15.72
N PHE A 113 0.06 -2.74 -15.15
CA PHE A 113 1.22 -3.59 -14.91
C PHE A 113 0.87 -4.81 -14.05
N ALA A 114 0.16 -4.61 -12.94
CA ALA A 114 -0.20 -5.69 -12.03
C ALA A 114 -1.13 -6.72 -12.69
N PHE A 115 -2.08 -6.30 -13.52
CA PHE A 115 -2.93 -7.22 -14.28
C PHE A 115 -2.17 -7.94 -15.40
N LYS A 116 -1.22 -7.27 -16.07
CA LYS A 116 -0.32 -7.96 -17.00
C LYS A 116 0.50 -9.02 -16.29
N LEU A 117 1.12 -8.68 -15.16
CA LEU A 117 1.95 -9.60 -14.40
C LEU A 117 1.14 -10.79 -13.87
N HIS A 118 -0.11 -10.55 -13.46
CA HIS A 118 -1.05 -11.63 -13.14
C HIS A 118 -1.22 -12.61 -14.30
N ARG A 119 -1.49 -12.11 -15.51
CA ARG A 119 -1.69 -12.95 -16.71
C ARG A 119 -0.45 -13.78 -17.06
N LEU A 120 0.75 -13.29 -16.75
CA LEU A 120 2.01 -13.96 -17.03
C LEU A 120 2.39 -15.01 -15.97
N GLU A 121 2.18 -14.69 -14.69
CA GLU A 121 2.83 -15.43 -13.60
C GLU A 121 1.87 -16.25 -12.72
N HIS A 122 0.56 -16.12 -12.93
CA HIS A 122 -0.40 -16.87 -12.13
C HIS A 122 -0.28 -18.38 -12.32
N GLU A 123 0.00 -18.82 -13.55
CA GLU A 123 0.27 -20.24 -13.84
C GLU A 123 1.51 -20.77 -13.11
N ASN A 124 2.46 -19.89 -12.78
CA ASN A 124 3.66 -20.18 -11.98
C ASN A 124 3.39 -20.12 -10.46
N GLY A 125 2.13 -19.97 -10.06
CA GLY A 125 1.72 -19.88 -8.66
C GLY A 125 1.91 -18.52 -8.01
N ILE A 126 2.15 -17.46 -8.80
CA ILE A 126 2.29 -16.09 -8.28
C ILE A 126 0.95 -15.39 -8.30
N ASN A 127 0.45 -15.02 -7.11
CA ASN A 127 -0.76 -14.23 -6.97
C ASN A 127 -0.45 -12.74 -7.03
N MET A 128 -1.25 -12.02 -7.80
CA MET A 128 -1.13 -10.58 -8.02
C MET A 128 -2.43 -9.88 -7.65
N PHE A 129 -2.32 -8.83 -6.84
CA PHE A 129 -3.48 -8.08 -6.35
C PHE A 129 -3.29 -6.59 -6.61
N VAL A 130 -4.35 -5.93 -7.04
CA VAL A 130 -4.41 -4.47 -7.12
C VAL A 130 -5.25 -3.97 -5.96
N LEU A 131 -4.82 -2.92 -5.27
CA LEU A 131 -5.56 -2.40 -4.13
C LEU A 131 -5.46 -0.89 -3.99
N HIS A 132 -6.49 -0.31 -3.37
CA HIS A 132 -6.52 1.09 -2.96
C HIS A 132 -6.72 1.20 -1.44
N PRO A 133 -5.86 1.95 -0.73
CA PRO A 133 -5.88 1.98 0.72
C PRO A 133 -7.10 2.72 1.30
N GLY A 134 -7.79 3.53 0.49
CA GLY A 134 -8.84 4.46 0.90
C GLY A 134 -8.30 5.88 1.01
N VAL A 135 -9.16 6.83 1.40
CA VAL A 135 -8.76 8.24 1.54
C VAL A 135 -8.00 8.41 2.85
N ILE A 136 -6.71 8.75 2.73
CA ILE A 136 -5.82 9.04 3.86
C ILE A 136 -5.28 10.46 3.66
N THR A 137 -5.61 11.38 4.57
CA THR A 137 -5.17 12.78 4.44
C THR A 137 -3.74 13.02 4.90
N ASP A 138 -3.12 12.04 5.56
CA ASP A 138 -1.68 12.03 5.88
C ASP A 138 -0.83 11.40 4.76
N THR A 139 -1.31 11.47 3.52
CA THR A 139 -0.47 11.22 2.34
C THR A 139 0.28 12.50 1.96
N ALA A 140 1.55 12.40 1.59
CA ALA A 140 2.44 13.54 1.31
C ALA A 140 2.01 14.46 0.13
N LEU A 141 0.79 14.32 -0.41
CA LEU A 141 0.32 14.87 -1.69
C LEU A 141 -0.36 16.25 -1.58
N THR A 142 -0.80 16.69 -0.40
CA THR A 142 -1.51 17.99 -0.20
C THR A 142 -0.63 19.08 0.40
N ARG A 143 0.70 18.97 0.29
CA ARG A 143 1.67 19.87 0.96
C ARG A 143 1.59 21.36 0.56
N ASN A 144 0.86 21.74 -0.51
CA ASN A 144 0.95 23.08 -1.11
C ASN A 144 -0.34 23.94 -1.10
N SER A 145 -1.32 23.70 -0.21
CA SER A 145 -2.45 24.64 -0.03
C SER A 145 -2.65 25.01 1.44
N GLN A 146 -1.87 25.99 1.93
CA GLN A 146 -1.80 26.32 3.35
C GLN A 146 -3.06 27.01 3.93
N THR A 147 -3.92 27.61 3.11
CA THR A 147 -4.95 28.54 3.64
C THR A 147 -6.28 27.87 4.03
N PHE A 148 -6.57 26.65 3.55
CA PHE A 148 -7.89 26.01 3.73
C PHE A 148 -7.93 24.82 4.72
N SER A 149 -6.81 24.48 5.37
CA SER A 149 -6.60 23.11 5.88
C SER A 149 -7.09 22.82 7.32
N LYS A 150 -7.23 23.81 8.22
CA LYS A 150 -7.55 23.53 9.63
C LYS A 150 -9.02 23.18 9.88
N ILE A 151 -9.95 23.94 9.29
CA ILE A 151 -11.40 23.67 9.38
C ILE A 151 -11.75 22.42 8.58
N PHE A 152 -11.16 22.23 7.39
CA PHE A 152 -11.40 21.05 6.58
C PHE A 152 -10.86 19.76 7.23
N LYS A 153 -9.71 19.78 7.93
CA LYS A 153 -9.20 18.61 8.70
C LYS A 153 -10.11 18.21 9.87
N PHE A 154 -10.77 19.16 10.51
CA PHE A 154 -11.71 18.87 11.59
C PHE A 154 -13.03 18.28 11.06
N VAL A 155 -13.53 18.80 9.93
CA VAL A 155 -14.78 18.33 9.30
C VAL A 155 -14.61 17.04 8.51
N SER A 156 -13.44 16.78 7.93
CA SER A 156 -13.13 15.56 7.16
C SER A 156 -12.71 14.36 8.03
N LYS A 157 -12.41 14.57 9.32
CA LYS A 157 -11.97 13.52 10.26
C LYS A 157 -12.81 12.22 10.26
N PRO A 158 -14.16 12.23 10.18
CA PRO A 158 -14.94 10.99 10.08
C PRO A 158 -14.83 10.27 8.72
N PHE A 159 -14.27 10.91 7.69
CA PHE A 159 -14.16 10.39 6.32
C PHE A 159 -12.70 10.05 5.91
N VAL A 160 -11.78 9.99 6.86
CA VAL A 160 -10.35 9.76 6.61
C VAL A 160 -9.87 8.54 7.40
N LYS A 161 -9.14 7.65 6.74
CA LYS A 161 -8.53 6.48 7.39
C LYS A 161 -7.26 6.83 8.16
N THR A 162 -7.03 6.10 9.26
CA THR A 162 -5.72 6.05 9.94
C THR A 162 -4.71 5.25 9.11
N LEU A 163 -3.41 5.31 9.47
CA LEU A 163 -2.37 4.53 8.78
C LEU A 163 -2.60 3.02 8.92
N GLU A 164 -3.05 2.58 10.09
CA GLU A 164 -3.40 1.19 10.40
C GLU A 164 -4.57 0.71 9.54
N GLN A 165 -5.56 1.58 9.33
CA GLN A 165 -6.70 1.30 8.43
C GLN A 165 -6.30 1.34 6.95
N GLY A 166 -5.33 2.19 6.60
CA GLY A 166 -4.75 2.27 5.27
C GLY A 166 -3.96 1.03 4.87
N ALA A 167 -3.24 0.43 5.82
CA ALA A 167 -2.47 -0.80 5.61
C ALA A 167 -3.34 -2.06 5.54
N ALA A 168 -4.59 -2.01 6.02
CA ALA A 168 -5.45 -3.18 6.17
C ALA A 168 -5.66 -3.96 4.87
N THR A 169 -5.93 -3.29 3.75
CA THR A 169 -6.19 -3.99 2.48
C THR A 169 -4.93 -4.62 1.91
N THR A 170 -3.77 -3.96 2.06
CA THR A 170 -2.46 -4.52 1.68
C THR A 170 -2.20 -5.82 2.43
N VAL A 171 -2.39 -5.77 3.74
CA VAL A 171 -2.18 -6.92 4.61
C VAL A 171 -3.21 -8.03 4.32
N TYR A 172 -4.46 -7.67 4.03
CA TYR A 172 -5.49 -8.63 3.65
C TYR A 172 -5.09 -9.42 2.40
N CYS A 173 -4.72 -8.73 1.32
CA CYS A 173 -4.32 -9.40 0.08
C CYS A 173 -3.06 -10.24 0.25
N ALA A 174 -2.07 -9.75 1.01
CA ALA A 174 -0.78 -10.42 1.17
C ALA A 174 -0.81 -11.67 2.06
N ALA A 175 -1.69 -11.72 3.06
CA ALA A 175 -1.56 -12.67 4.17
C ALA A 175 -2.86 -13.39 4.56
N SER A 176 -4.03 -12.94 4.11
CA SER A 176 -5.29 -13.60 4.48
C SER A 176 -5.42 -14.96 3.77
N PRO A 177 -5.84 -16.03 4.47
CA PRO A 177 -6.23 -17.27 3.83
C PRO A 177 -7.36 -17.10 2.80
N HIS A 178 -8.18 -16.05 2.95
CA HIS A 178 -9.34 -15.81 2.08
C HIS A 178 -8.94 -15.30 0.69
N THR A 179 -7.73 -14.75 0.53
CA THR A 179 -7.25 -14.22 -0.75
C THR A 179 -6.29 -15.17 -1.46
N GLN A 180 -5.94 -16.32 -0.84
CA GLN A 180 -4.94 -17.24 -1.36
C GLN A 180 -5.21 -17.73 -2.79
N ASN A 181 -6.47 -17.78 -3.22
CA ASN A 181 -6.87 -18.22 -4.56
C ASN A 181 -7.61 -17.13 -5.36
N GLU A 182 -7.50 -15.87 -4.95
CA GLU A 182 -8.29 -14.76 -5.50
C GLU A 182 -7.42 -13.73 -6.25
N SER A 183 -6.45 -14.23 -7.02
CA SER A 183 -5.53 -13.39 -7.80
C SER A 183 -6.25 -12.61 -8.90
N GLY A 184 -5.61 -11.53 -9.38
CA GLY A 184 -6.06 -10.78 -10.55
C GLY A 184 -7.24 -9.86 -10.28
N ARG A 185 -7.52 -9.54 -9.01
CA ARG A 185 -8.67 -8.73 -8.57
C ARG A 185 -8.25 -7.38 -8.00
N TYR A 186 -9.19 -6.44 -8.05
CA TYR A 186 -9.08 -5.13 -7.42
C TYR A 186 -9.76 -5.09 -6.04
N TYR A 187 -9.02 -4.68 -5.01
CA TYR A 187 -9.49 -4.66 -3.62
C TYR A 187 -9.55 -3.26 -3.02
N THR A 188 -10.59 -3.01 -2.24
CA THR A 188 -10.60 -1.91 -1.26
C THR A 188 -11.36 -2.34 -0.01
N ASN A 189 -10.98 -1.79 1.15
CA ASN A 189 -11.60 -2.14 2.43
C ASN A 189 -11.63 -3.67 2.70
N CYS A 190 -10.56 -4.37 2.30
CA CYS A 190 -10.45 -5.83 2.43
C CYS A 190 -11.57 -6.62 1.72
N ALA A 191 -12.13 -6.08 0.65
CA ALA A 191 -13.15 -6.72 -0.16
C ALA A 191 -12.84 -6.53 -1.65
N ASP A 192 -13.25 -7.50 -2.47
CA ASP A 192 -13.28 -7.34 -3.92
C ASP A 192 -14.17 -6.13 -4.24
N TYR A 193 -13.63 -5.22 -5.03
CA TYR A 193 -14.25 -3.96 -5.34
C TYR A 193 -14.17 -3.60 -6.82
N GLU A 194 -14.30 -4.60 -7.69
CA GLU A 194 -14.28 -4.43 -9.15
C GLU A 194 -15.25 -3.36 -9.68
N LYS A 195 -16.35 -3.08 -8.99
CA LYS A 195 -17.39 -2.15 -9.47
C LYS A 195 -16.92 -0.70 -9.65
N ASP A 196 -15.93 -0.25 -8.87
CA ASP A 196 -15.43 1.14 -8.93
C ASP A 196 -14.07 1.23 -9.66
N LEU A 197 -13.61 0.12 -10.23
CA LEU A 197 -12.48 0.10 -11.15
C LEU A 197 -12.95 0.63 -12.50
N ASP A 198 -12.16 1.51 -13.14
CA ASP A 198 -12.35 1.85 -14.55
C ASP A 198 -11.99 0.63 -15.40
N LYS A 199 -12.95 -0.28 -15.58
CA LYS A 199 -12.72 -1.56 -16.26
C LYS A 199 -12.35 -1.38 -17.72
N ALA A 200 -12.88 -0.35 -18.37
CA ALA A 200 -12.62 -0.10 -19.78
C ALA A 200 -11.12 0.14 -20.01
N LEU A 201 -10.46 0.87 -19.12
CA LEU A 201 -9.02 1.07 -19.17
C LEU A 201 -8.25 -0.07 -18.49
N ALA A 202 -8.61 -0.40 -17.25
CA ALA A 202 -7.81 -1.30 -16.42
C ALA A 202 -7.82 -2.75 -16.90
N ARG A 203 -8.90 -3.21 -17.55
CA ARG A 203 -9.03 -4.57 -18.09
C ARG A 203 -8.74 -4.67 -19.59
N ASP A 204 -8.32 -3.57 -20.23
CA ASP A 204 -7.86 -3.61 -21.61
C ASP A 204 -6.51 -4.33 -21.70
N GLU A 205 -6.55 -5.60 -22.12
CA GLU A 205 -5.36 -6.44 -22.26
C GLU A 205 -4.37 -5.90 -23.30
N TYR A 206 -4.86 -5.27 -24.37
CA TYR A 206 -3.98 -4.66 -25.38
C TYR A 206 -3.23 -3.47 -24.80
N LEU A 207 -3.91 -2.62 -24.02
CA LEU A 207 -3.28 -1.51 -23.32
C LEU A 207 -2.26 -1.98 -22.28
N GLN A 208 -2.57 -3.06 -21.55
CA GLN A 208 -1.63 -3.70 -20.62
C GLN A 208 -0.37 -4.20 -21.35
N ASP A 209 -0.53 -4.88 -22.49
CA ASP A 209 0.57 -5.43 -23.29
C ASP A 209 1.44 -4.32 -23.90
N LEU A 210 0.82 -3.22 -24.36
CA LEU A 210 1.51 -2.06 -24.88
C LEU A 210 2.34 -1.34 -23.80
N LEU A 211 1.75 -1.13 -22.62
CA LEU A 211 2.45 -0.52 -21.48
C LEU A 211 3.65 -1.37 -21.06
N TRP A 212 3.49 -2.70 -21.00
CA TRP A 212 4.56 -3.63 -20.68
C TRP A 212 5.71 -3.55 -21.68
N SER A 213 5.38 -3.61 -22.97
CA SER A 213 6.38 -3.53 -24.06
C SER A 213 7.15 -2.21 -24.02
N LYS A 214 6.46 -1.08 -23.79
CA LYS A 214 7.10 0.23 -23.67
C LYS A 214 7.96 0.35 -22.41
N SER A 215 7.54 -0.26 -21.31
CA SER A 215 8.33 -0.30 -20.08
C SER A 215 9.63 -1.07 -20.28
N LEU A 216 9.60 -2.22 -20.97
CA LEU A 216 10.79 -2.99 -21.33
C LEU A 216 11.72 -2.20 -22.27
N GLU A 217 11.17 -1.48 -23.25
CA GLU A 217 11.96 -0.60 -24.12
C GLU A 217 12.75 0.45 -23.32
N PHE A 218 12.11 1.12 -22.37
CA PHE A 218 12.75 2.12 -21.52
C PHE A 218 13.80 1.52 -20.58
N ILE A 219 13.54 0.35 -20.00
CA ILE A 219 14.51 -0.36 -19.16
C ILE A 219 15.73 -0.72 -20.00
N ASN A 220 15.55 -1.33 -21.17
CA ASN A 220 16.63 -1.70 -22.07
C ASN A 220 17.45 -0.49 -22.53
N GLN A 221 16.79 0.64 -22.81
CA GLN A 221 17.47 1.89 -23.14
C GLN A 221 18.32 2.40 -21.97
N PHE A 222 17.78 2.35 -20.74
CA PHE A 222 18.51 2.74 -19.54
C PHE A 222 19.70 1.81 -19.26
N GLU A 223 19.52 0.49 -19.35
CA GLU A 223 20.60 -0.49 -19.16
C GLU A 223 21.75 -0.29 -20.15
N ARG A 224 21.44 -0.04 -21.42
CA ARG A 224 22.44 0.32 -22.44
C ARG A 224 23.19 1.62 -22.11
N SER A 225 22.53 2.56 -21.44
CA SER A 225 23.15 3.85 -21.07
C SER A 225 24.15 3.74 -19.91
N ILE A 226 24.05 2.69 -19.09
CA ILE A 226 24.91 2.48 -17.91
C ILE A 226 25.97 1.40 -18.13
N GLN A 227 25.87 0.60 -19.19
CA GLN A 227 26.93 -0.30 -19.64
C GLN A 227 27.97 0.52 -20.42
N ILE A 228 28.92 1.13 -19.69
CA ILE A 228 30.15 1.72 -20.21
C ILE A 228 31.25 0.65 -20.21
#